data_AF-A0A401TWV0-F1
#
_entry.id   AF-A0A401TWV0-F1
#
_cell.length_a   1.000
_cell.length_b   1.000
_cell.length_c   1.000
_cell.angle_alpha   90.00
_cell.angle_beta   90.00
_cell.angle_gamma   90.00
#
_symmetry.space_group_name_H-M   'P 1'
#
loop_
_entity.id
_entity.type
_entity.pdbx_description
1 polymer ?
#
loop_
_entity_poly.entity_id
_entity_poly.type
_entity_poly.pdbx_seq_one_letter_code
_entity_poly.pdbx_strand_id
1 'polypeptide(L)'
;MFSHTVPPQVSVVPGPRALLEGDSDALAATCTASGSSPPATVRWESEVPGAQEEVTSHNANDTVTISSSFYLDPVRAMQGHRLTCLVNHSTFSRPSRLGYTLNIY
;
A
#
# COMPACT_ATOMS: atom_id res chain seq x y z
N MET A 1 4.77 22.05 -24.74
CA MET A 1 5.54 21.25 -23.76
C MET A 1 4.68 20.05 -23.44
N PHE A 2 5.03 18.85 -23.91
CA PHE A 2 4.28 17.63 -23.60
C PHE A 2 4.79 17.11 -22.25
N SER A 3 3.97 17.16 -21.20
CA SER A 3 4.32 16.50 -19.94
C SER A 3 4.38 15.00 -20.21
N HIS A 4 5.57 14.41 -20.12
CA HIS A 4 5.73 12.97 -20.17
C HIS A 4 5.16 12.38 -18.89
N THR A 5 4.19 11.48 -19.01
CA THR A 5 3.52 10.88 -17.86
C THR A 5 3.57 9.36 -17.99
N VAL A 6 4.10 8.70 -16.96
CA VAL A 6 4.22 7.24 -16.90
C VAL A 6 3.26 6.73 -15.81
N PRO A 7 2.28 5.88 -16.17
CA PRO A 7 1.34 5.34 -15.19
C PRO A 7 2.03 4.34 -14.24
N PRO A 8 1.77 4.39 -12.92
CA PRO A 8 2.30 3.40 -12.00
C PRO A 8 1.73 2.01 -12.24
N GLN A 9 2.57 0.99 -12.05
CA GLN A 9 2.10 -0.37 -11.81
C GLN A 9 1.82 -0.54 -10.32
N VAL A 10 0.56 -0.87 -9.97
CA VAL A 10 0.10 -0.93 -8.58
C VAL A 10 -0.08 -2.37 -8.14
N SER A 11 0.48 -2.71 -6.97
CA SER A 11 0.32 -4.02 -6.34
C SER A 11 0.13 -3.89 -4.82
N VAL A 12 -0.54 -4.88 -4.22
CA VAL A 12 -0.62 -5.04 -2.76
C VAL A 12 -0.20 -6.47 -2.45
N VAL A 13 0.77 -6.62 -1.54
CA VAL A 13 1.35 -7.91 -1.16
C VAL A 13 1.24 -8.07 0.36
N PRO A 14 0.84 -9.24 0.88
CA PRO A 14 0.83 -9.52 2.32
C PRO A 14 2.23 -9.47 2.94
N GLY A 15 2.30 -9.25 4.26
CA GLY A 15 3.53 -9.45 5.01
C GLY A 15 4.05 -10.90 4.95
N PRO A 16 5.35 -11.13 5.20
CA PRO A 16 5.96 -12.46 5.08
C PRO A 16 5.59 -13.42 6.23
N ARG A 17 4.99 -12.92 7.30
CA ARG A 17 4.58 -13.68 8.47
C ARG A 17 3.05 -13.68 8.60
N ALA A 18 2.51 -14.75 9.15
CA ALA A 18 1.12 -14.78 9.56
C ALA A 18 0.87 -13.74 10.66
N LEU A 19 -0.31 -13.13 10.68
CA LEU A 19 -0.73 -12.22 11.73
C LEU A 19 -1.24 -13.06 12.90
N LEU A 20 -0.44 -13.21 13.96
CA LEU A 20 -0.83 -13.97 15.14
C LEU A 20 -1.46 -13.03 16.17
N GLU A 21 -2.59 -13.44 16.76
CA GLU A 21 -3.23 -12.66 17.81
C GLU A 21 -2.26 -12.41 18.98
N GLY A 22 -2.08 -11.14 19.33
CA GLY A 22 -1.16 -10.70 20.39
C GLY A 22 0.25 -10.35 19.94
N ASP A 23 0.58 -10.49 18.65
CA ASP A 23 1.78 -9.87 18.08
C ASP A 23 1.68 -8.34 18.17
N SER A 24 2.84 -7.68 18.13
CA SER A 24 2.95 -6.22 18.07
C SER A 24 3.66 -5.79 16.81
N ASP A 25 3.20 -4.69 16.20
CA ASP A 25 3.83 -4.07 15.02
C ASP A 25 4.06 -5.06 13.87
N ALA A 26 3.06 -5.91 13.63
CA ALA A 26 3.10 -6.94 12.60
C ALA A 26 2.81 -6.32 11.22
N LEU A 27 3.65 -6.63 10.23
CA LEU A 27 3.45 -6.19 8.85
C LEU A 27 2.25 -6.92 8.23
N ALA A 28 1.14 -6.20 8.01
CA ALA A 28 -0.06 -6.76 7.42
C ALA A 28 0.02 -6.85 5.90
N ALA A 29 0.37 -5.73 5.26
CA ALA A 29 0.50 -5.65 3.81
C ALA A 29 1.41 -4.50 3.38
N THR A 30 1.97 -4.60 2.19
CA THR A 30 2.73 -3.56 1.51
C THR A 30 2.06 -3.24 0.17
N CYS A 31 1.76 -1.98 -0.07
CA CYS A 31 1.26 -1.48 -1.34
C CYS A 31 2.38 -0.77 -2.09
N THR A 32 2.59 -1.13 -3.35
CA THR A 32 3.65 -0.56 -4.18
C THR A 32 3.05 0.08 -5.42
N ALA A 33 3.34 1.37 -5.62
CA ALA A 33 3.11 2.11 -6.86
C ALA A 33 4.45 2.28 -7.56
N SER A 34 4.76 1.40 -8.51
CA SER A 34 6.07 1.32 -9.15
C SER A 34 6.15 2.10 -10.47
N GLY A 35 7.29 2.76 -10.70
CA GLY A 35 7.64 3.35 -11.99
C GLY A 35 6.75 4.52 -12.45
N SER A 36 6.24 5.33 -11.53
CA SER A 36 5.39 6.49 -11.86
C SER A 36 6.17 7.74 -12.23
N SER A 37 5.63 8.54 -13.16
CA SER A 37 6.08 9.92 -13.38
C SER A 37 4.86 10.78 -13.78
N PRO A 38 4.53 11.86 -13.04
CA PRO A 38 5.13 12.29 -11.77
C PRO A 38 4.94 11.27 -10.64
N PRO A 39 5.55 11.45 -9.45
CA PRO A 39 5.36 10.53 -8.34
C PRO A 39 3.87 10.35 -8.01
N ALA A 40 3.44 9.10 -7.87
CA ALA A 40 2.10 8.78 -7.35
C ALA A 40 1.97 9.17 -5.87
N THR A 41 0.79 9.01 -5.29
CA THR A 41 0.63 8.98 -3.82
C THR A 41 -0.07 7.71 -3.40
N VAL A 42 0.37 7.14 -2.27
CA VAL A 42 -0.17 5.89 -1.72
C VAL A 42 -0.79 6.20 -0.37
N ARG A 43 -2.00 5.67 -0.11
CA ARG A 43 -2.70 5.82 1.17
C ARG A 43 -3.44 4.54 1.52
N TRP A 44 -3.69 4.32 2.80
CA TRP A 44 -4.53 3.22 3.28
C TRP A 44 -5.87 3.73 3.79
N GLU A 45 -6.97 3.16 3.28
CA GLU A 45 -8.27 3.14 3.93
C GLU A 45 -8.36 1.84 4.74
N SER A 46 -8.55 1.95 6.05
CA SER A 46 -8.59 0.81 6.97
C SER A 46 -9.73 0.99 7.99
N GLU A 47 -10.40 -0.11 8.32
CA GLU A 47 -11.38 -0.20 9.41
C GLU A 47 -10.73 -0.52 10.76
N VAL A 48 -9.45 -0.93 10.74
CA VAL A 48 -8.67 -1.30 11.93
C VAL A 48 -7.55 -0.30 12.19
N PRO A 49 -7.17 -0.06 13.46
CA PRO A 49 -6.04 0.79 13.79
C PRO A 49 -4.73 0.18 13.29
N GLY A 50 -3.79 1.04 12.90
CA GLY A 50 -2.48 0.65 12.45
C GLY A 50 -1.63 1.87 12.09
N ALA A 51 -0.39 1.62 11.74
CA ALA A 51 0.57 2.60 11.28
C ALA A 51 0.93 2.33 9.82
N GLN A 52 1.23 3.40 9.08
CA GLN A 52 1.75 3.28 7.72
C GLN A 52 3.18 3.81 7.68
N GLU A 53 4.06 3.10 6.99
CA GLU A 53 5.42 3.53 6.69
C GLU A 53 5.60 3.60 5.19
N GLU A 54 6.10 4.73 4.67
CA GLU A 54 6.26 4.97 3.24
C GLU A 54 7.73 5.11 2.87
N VAL A 55 8.15 4.39 1.83
CA VAL A 55 9.48 4.45 1.24
C VAL A 55 9.36 4.89 -0.21
N THR A 56 10.10 5.95 -0.55
CA THR A 56 10.22 6.45 -1.92
C THR A 56 11.57 6.07 -2.51
N SER A 57 11.55 5.50 -3.71
CA SER A 57 12.73 5.10 -4.47
C SER A 57 12.73 5.76 -5.85
N HIS A 58 13.88 6.35 -6.22
CA HIS A 58 14.09 6.94 -7.52
C HIS A 58 14.75 5.92 -8.45
N ASN A 59 14.11 5.61 -9.58
CA ASN A 59 14.62 4.69 -10.58
C ASN A 59 15.48 5.44 -11.60
N ALA A 60 16.41 4.73 -12.25
CA ALA A 60 17.30 5.30 -13.28
C ALA A 60 16.55 5.87 -14.50
N ASN A 61 15.30 5.46 -14.73
CA ASN A 61 14.46 5.90 -15.85
C ASN A 61 13.64 7.16 -15.51
N ASP A 62 14.11 8.02 -14.59
CA ASP A 62 13.41 9.22 -14.10
C ASP A 62 11.97 8.97 -13.57
N THR A 63 11.71 7.74 -13.14
CA THR A 63 10.43 7.33 -12.55
C THR A 63 10.61 7.06 -11.06
N VAL A 64 9.53 7.22 -10.31
CA VAL A 64 9.51 7.04 -8.87
C VAL A 64 8.64 5.86 -8.50
N THR A 65 9.17 5.02 -7.61
CA THR A 65 8.47 3.91 -6.99
C THR A 65 8.20 4.26 -5.53
N ILE A 66 6.94 4.18 -5.12
CA ILE A 66 6.52 4.41 -3.73
C ILE A 66 6.00 3.10 -3.18
N SER A 67 6.49 2.69 -2.02
CA SER A 67 6.00 1.53 -1.29
C SER A 67 5.50 1.97 0.07
N SER A 68 4.25 1.64 0.41
CA SER A 68 3.63 1.93 1.70
C SER A 68 3.27 0.63 2.39
N SER A 69 3.92 0.38 3.52
CA SER A 69 3.69 -0.75 4.41
C SER A 69 2.66 -0.37 5.47
N PHE A 70 1.76 -1.29 5.80
CA PHE A 70 0.78 -1.12 6.88
C PHE A 70 1.07 -2.13 8.00
N TYR A 71 1.29 -1.59 9.20
CA TYR A 71 1.61 -2.33 10.41
C TYR A 71 0.47 -2.21 11.41
N LEU A 72 0.22 -3.27 12.18
CA LEU A 72 -0.84 -3.30 13.19
C LEU A 72 -0.49 -4.29 14.31
N ASP A 73 -1.20 -4.18 15.42
CA ASP A 73 -1.18 -5.17 16.51
C ASP A 73 -2.35 -6.13 16.29
N PRO A 74 -2.13 -7.38 15.82
CA PRO A 74 -3.22 -8.27 15.45
C PRO A 74 -4.08 -8.66 16.65
N VAL A 75 -5.39 -8.45 16.54
CA VAL A 75 -6.39 -8.97 17.48
C VAL A 75 -7.46 -9.72 16.72
N ARG A 76 -8.07 -10.74 17.32
CA ARG A 76 -9.07 -11.59 16.65
C ARG A 76 -10.28 -10.82 16.10
N ALA A 77 -10.62 -9.68 16.73
CA ALA A 77 -11.67 -8.80 16.23
C ALA A 77 -11.39 -8.24 14.82
N MET A 78 -10.13 -8.16 14.39
CA MET A 78 -9.74 -7.69 13.05
C MET A 78 -9.96 -8.73 11.95
N GLN A 79 -10.29 -9.99 12.28
CA GLN A 79 -10.51 -11.05 11.31
C GLN A 79 -11.51 -10.63 10.24
N GLY A 80 -11.14 -10.81 8.96
CA GLY A 80 -12.03 -10.50 7.83
C GLY A 80 -12.19 -9.01 7.53
N HIS A 81 -11.62 -8.09 8.33
CA HIS A 81 -11.61 -6.66 8.00
C HIS A 81 -10.71 -6.41 6.79
N ARG A 82 -11.01 -5.32 6.07
CA ARG A 82 -10.39 -5.02 4.79
C ARG A 82 -9.48 -3.80 4.87
N LEU A 83 -8.21 -3.97 4.50
CA LEU A 83 -7.29 -2.89 4.19
C LEU A 83 -7.45 -2.55 2.71
N THR A 84 -7.61 -1.27 2.37
CA THR A 84 -7.69 -0.82 0.98
C THR A 84 -6.58 0.16 0.69
N CYS A 85 -5.64 -0.23 -0.17
CA CYS A 85 -4.66 0.68 -0.70
C CYS A 85 -5.31 1.57 -1.77
N LEU A 86 -5.15 2.88 -1.61
CA LEU A 86 -5.50 3.92 -2.56
C LEU A 86 -4.24 4.45 -3.23
N VAL A 87 -4.16 4.34 -4.56
CA VAL A 87 -3.07 4.94 -5.32
C VAL A 87 -3.61 6.02 -6.24
N ASN A 88 -3.16 7.26 -6.01
CA ASN A 88 -3.57 8.42 -6.79
C ASN A 88 -2.43 8.85 -7.72
N HIS A 89 -2.76 9.05 -8.99
CA HIS A 89 -1.82 9.48 -10.02
C HIS A 89 -2.58 10.17 -11.17
N SER A 90 -1.94 11.12 -11.84
CA SER A 90 -2.56 11.93 -12.91
C SER A 90 -3.09 11.13 -14.11
N THR A 91 -2.58 9.92 -14.33
CA THR A 91 -3.06 9.00 -15.38
C THR A 91 -4.35 8.28 -15.03
N PHE A 92 -4.76 8.30 -13.75
CA PHE A 92 -5.98 7.65 -13.30
C PHE A 92 -7.10 8.69 -13.21
N SER A 93 -8.27 8.37 -13.74
CA SER A 93 -9.46 9.22 -13.60
C SER A 93 -9.99 9.25 -12.16
N ARG A 94 -9.68 8.22 -11.37
CA ARG A 94 -9.99 8.08 -9.93
C ARG A 94 -8.85 7.30 -9.26
N PRO A 95 -8.64 7.41 -7.94
CA PRO A 95 -7.63 6.61 -7.25
C PRO A 95 -7.84 5.11 -7.51
N SER A 96 -6.77 4.40 -7.85
CA SER A 96 -6.77 2.95 -7.94
C SER A 96 -6.96 2.36 -6.54
N ARG A 97 -7.77 1.32 -6.42
CA ARG A 97 -8.17 0.72 -5.13
C ARG A 97 -7.86 -0.77 -5.14
N LEU A 98 -6.97 -1.21 -4.25
CA LEU A 98 -6.64 -2.62 -4.07
C LEU A 98 -6.96 -3.04 -2.64
N GLY A 99 -7.88 -4.00 -2.50
CA GLY A 99 -8.30 -4.53 -1.22
C GLY A 99 -7.45 -5.73 -0.78
N TYR A 100 -7.19 -5.82 0.51
CA TYR A 100 -6.57 -6.94 1.19
C TYR A 100 -7.38 -7.28 2.44
N THR A 101 -7.79 -8.55 2.57
CA THR A 101 -8.55 -9.02 3.73
C THR A 101 -7.62 -9.60 4.78
N LEU A 102 -7.75 -9.14 6.02
CA LEU A 102 -6.94 -9.60 7.13
C LEU A 102 -7.31 -11.02 7.54
N ASN A 103 -6.28 -11.83 7.78
CA ASN A 103 -6.40 -13.17 8.33
C ASN A 103 -5.50 -13.30 9.57
N ILE A 104 -6.15 -13.40 10.73
CA ILE A 104 -5.59 -13.42 12.06
C ILE A 104 -5.69 -14.85 12.61
N TYR A 105 -4.58 -15.38 13.13
CA TYR A 105 -4.47 -16.73 13.68
C TYR A 105 -4.47 -16.69 15.21
#